data_AF-A0A7I9YNA1-F1
#
_entry.id   AF-A0A7I9YNA1-F1
#
_cell.length_a   1.000
_cell.length_b   1.000
_cell.length_c   1.000
_cell.angle_alpha   90.00
_cell.angle_beta   90.00
_cell.angle_gamma   90.00
#
_symmetry.space_group_name_H-M   'P 1'
#
loop_
_entity.id
_entity.type
_entity.pdbx_description
1 polymer ?
#
loop_
_entity_poly.entity_id
_entity_poly.type
_entity_poly.pdbx_seq_one_letter_code
_entity_poly.pdbx_strand_id
1 'polypeptide(L)'
;MSSFVVIAHEALAAATANLTDIGAGIRAADAAAAGSTTSLAAAAADEVSVAISRLFAGYAQEYQALSAQTALFHAQFVQALTSGGFLYAAAEAANTSPLLSLQHGVQAVAAATAAGGPVEQLTGRPLFGDGTHGAPGTGQAGGPGGWLFGNGGNGGSGAPGQPGGNGGSAFLFGNGGAGGAGGTGTTGAIGGIGAKGNIGGWVGWAGPAATAGCCSAMAAPVVRAAPEVLAGPAGWAAPG
;
A
#
# COMPACT_ATOMS: atom_id res chain seq x y z
N MET A 1 -1.55 -25.65 -1.06
CA MET A 1 -0.65 -24.82 -1.88
C MET A 1 -1.49 -24.23 -3.00
N SER A 2 -1.71 -22.93 -3.00
CA SER A 2 -2.37 -22.26 -4.12
C SER A 2 -1.36 -22.12 -5.26
N SER A 3 -1.68 -22.69 -6.42
CA SER A 3 -0.95 -22.45 -7.66
C SER A 3 -1.45 -21.16 -8.28
N PHE A 4 -0.56 -20.25 -8.65
CA PHE A 4 -0.89 -19.03 -9.38
C PHE A 4 -0.35 -19.16 -10.80
N VAL A 5 -1.19 -18.85 -11.78
CA VAL A 5 -0.81 -18.77 -13.20
C VAL A 5 -0.65 -17.29 -13.53
N VAL A 6 0.51 -16.91 -14.04
CA VAL A 6 0.82 -15.55 -14.47
C VAL A 6 1.04 -15.56 -15.98
N ILE A 7 0.42 -14.63 -16.70
CA ILE A 7 0.58 -14.50 -18.15
C ILE A 7 1.16 -13.13 -18.48
N ALA A 8 2.27 -13.12 -19.23
CA ALA A 8 2.80 -11.92 -19.86
C ALA A 8 2.03 -11.64 -21.16
N HIS A 9 1.07 -10.71 -21.09
CA HIS A 9 0.14 -10.43 -22.18
C HIS A 9 0.86 -9.92 -23.44
N GLU A 10 1.87 -9.09 -23.27
CA GLU A 10 2.72 -8.58 -24.34
C GLU A 10 3.52 -9.69 -25.03
N ALA A 11 4.03 -10.67 -24.27
CA ALA A 11 4.76 -11.80 -24.84
C ALA A 11 3.82 -12.73 -25.64
N LEU A 12 2.60 -12.94 -25.16
CA LEU A 12 1.59 -13.74 -25.85
C LEU A 12 1.12 -13.07 -27.15
N ALA A 13 0.92 -11.74 -27.14
CA ALA A 13 0.57 -10.98 -28.33
C ALA A 13 1.69 -11.06 -29.39
N ALA A 14 2.95 -10.88 -28.97
CA ALA A 14 4.11 -11.02 -29.85
C ALA A 14 4.24 -12.44 -30.42
N ALA A 15 4.03 -13.48 -29.61
CA ALA A 15 4.05 -14.86 -30.06
C ALA A 15 2.97 -15.15 -31.11
N THR A 16 1.75 -14.64 -30.91
CA THR A 16 0.63 -14.79 -31.84
C THR A 16 0.90 -14.10 -33.19
N ALA A 17 1.50 -12.90 -33.16
CA ALA A 17 1.94 -12.20 -34.36
C ALA A 17 3.01 -13.01 -35.11
N ASN A 18 4.05 -13.47 -34.42
CA ASN A 18 5.10 -14.31 -35.00
C ASN A 18 4.54 -15.60 -35.64
N LEU A 19 3.60 -16.26 -34.98
CA LEU A 19 2.95 -17.46 -35.52
C LEU A 19 2.13 -17.13 -36.79
N THR A 20 1.48 -15.97 -36.83
CA THR A 20 0.74 -15.50 -38.01
C THR A 20 1.70 -15.30 -39.18
N ASP A 21 2.84 -14.66 -38.95
CA ASP A 21 3.88 -14.41 -39.95
C ASP A 21 4.51 -15.70 -40.45
N ILE A 22 4.83 -16.64 -39.55
CA ILE A 22 5.31 -17.99 -39.91
C ILE A 22 4.30 -18.69 -40.82
N GLY A 23 3.02 -18.69 -40.44
CA GLY A 23 1.96 -19.30 -41.24
C GLY A 23 1.82 -18.65 -42.62
N ALA A 24 1.99 -17.33 -42.71
CA ALA A 24 1.99 -16.62 -43.99
C ALA A 24 3.23 -16.98 -44.84
N GLY A 25 4.41 -17.06 -44.24
CA GLY A 25 5.65 -17.45 -44.91
C GLY A 25 5.59 -18.86 -45.49
N ILE A 26 5.05 -19.82 -44.72
CA ILE A 26 4.86 -21.21 -45.19
C ILE A 26 3.91 -21.24 -46.39
N ARG A 27 2.73 -20.60 -46.29
CA ARG A 27 1.78 -20.54 -47.41
C ARG A 27 2.38 -19.90 -48.66
N ALA A 28 3.19 -18.85 -48.50
CA ALA A 28 3.87 -18.21 -49.62
C ALA A 28 4.90 -19.13 -50.27
N ALA A 29 5.66 -19.87 -49.47
CA ALA A 29 6.62 -20.86 -49.97
C ALA A 29 5.93 -22.01 -50.70
N ASP A 30 4.84 -22.55 -50.16
CA ASP A 30 4.04 -23.61 -50.78
C ASP A 30 3.46 -23.17 -52.13
N ALA A 31 2.93 -21.93 -52.19
CA ALA A 31 2.41 -21.35 -53.42
C ALA A 31 3.51 -21.12 -54.47
N ALA A 32 4.69 -20.66 -54.06
CA ALA A 32 5.83 -20.47 -54.95
C ALA A 32 6.36 -21.79 -55.53
N ALA A 33 6.33 -22.87 -54.75
CA ALA A 33 6.76 -24.20 -55.17
C ALA A 33 5.70 -24.99 -55.95
N ALA A 34 4.41 -24.62 -55.85
CA ALA A 34 3.31 -25.39 -56.42
C ALA A 34 3.45 -25.62 -57.93
N GLY A 35 3.76 -24.56 -58.69
CA GLY A 35 3.89 -24.66 -60.15
C GLY A 35 5.02 -25.61 -60.56
N SER A 36 6.23 -25.41 -60.03
CA SER A 36 7.41 -26.16 -60.44
C SER A 36 7.38 -27.64 -60.03
N THR A 37 6.64 -27.99 -58.98
CA THR A 37 6.55 -29.36 -58.46
C THR A 37 5.39 -30.16 -59.05
N THR A 38 4.30 -29.50 -59.45
CA THR A 38 3.12 -30.19 -59.99
C THR A 38 3.12 -30.34 -61.51
N SER A 39 3.90 -29.53 -62.22
CA SER A 39 4.04 -29.61 -63.69
C SER A 39 5.44 -30.07 -64.11
N LEU A 40 5.93 -31.20 -63.55
CA LEU A 40 7.22 -31.77 -63.93
C LEU A 40 7.19 -32.29 -65.38
N ALA A 41 8.12 -31.81 -66.20
CA ALA A 41 8.37 -32.39 -67.52
C ALA A 41 9.11 -33.74 -67.39
N ALA A 42 8.90 -34.65 -68.35
CA ALA A 42 9.68 -35.88 -68.44
C ALA A 42 11.11 -35.57 -68.91
N ALA A 43 12.11 -36.20 -68.32
CA ALA A 43 13.52 -36.00 -68.68
C ALA A 43 13.83 -36.52 -70.10
N ALA A 44 13.11 -37.55 -70.55
CA ALA A 44 13.15 -38.11 -71.88
C ALA A 44 11.76 -38.62 -72.29
N ALA A 45 11.58 -38.95 -73.58
CA ALA A 45 10.29 -39.37 -74.15
C ALA A 45 9.92 -40.83 -73.84
N ASP A 46 10.77 -41.57 -73.11
CA ASP A 46 10.50 -42.95 -72.74
C ASP A 46 9.42 -43.06 -71.64
N GLU A 47 8.73 -44.20 -71.62
CA GLU A 47 7.62 -44.44 -70.70
C GLU A 47 8.04 -44.39 -69.22
N VAL A 48 9.30 -44.73 -68.91
CA VAL A 48 9.81 -44.73 -67.53
C VAL A 48 10.01 -43.29 -67.05
N SER A 49 10.64 -42.43 -67.85
CA SER A 49 10.78 -41.00 -67.56
C SER A 49 9.43 -40.30 -67.40
N VAL A 50 8.45 -40.61 -68.27
CA VAL A 50 7.09 -40.08 -68.19
C VAL A 50 6.38 -40.57 -66.92
N ALA A 51 6.50 -41.85 -66.57
CA ALA A 51 5.90 -42.41 -65.37
C ALA A 51 6.47 -41.81 -64.08
N ILE A 52 7.80 -41.60 -64.02
CA ILE A 52 8.47 -40.98 -62.87
C ILE A 52 8.01 -39.53 -62.67
N SER A 53 7.97 -38.71 -63.74
CA SER A 53 7.49 -37.33 -63.62
C SER A 53 6.02 -37.25 -63.19
N ARG A 54 5.17 -38.18 -63.65
CA ARG A 54 3.77 -38.28 -63.20
C ARG A 54 3.65 -38.67 -61.73
N LEU A 55 4.50 -39.58 -61.23
CA LEU A 55 4.52 -39.96 -59.82
C LEU A 55 4.86 -38.77 -58.92
N PHE A 56 5.92 -38.01 -59.25
CA PHE A 56 6.30 -36.83 -58.48
C PHE A 56 5.25 -35.71 -58.55
N ALA A 57 4.67 -35.47 -59.72
CA ALA A 57 3.57 -34.52 -59.87
C ALA A 57 2.35 -34.93 -59.03
N GLY A 58 2.02 -36.22 -58.96
CA GLY A 58 0.97 -36.75 -58.09
C GLY A 58 1.25 -36.51 -56.61
N TYR A 59 2.45 -36.81 -56.14
CA TYR A 59 2.86 -36.56 -54.74
C TYR A 59 2.82 -35.06 -54.40
N ALA A 60 3.23 -34.19 -55.32
CA ALA A 60 3.15 -32.74 -55.13
C ALA A 60 1.71 -32.25 -54.99
N GLN A 61 0.75 -32.81 -55.75
CA GLN A 61 -0.67 -32.47 -55.62
C GLN A 61 -1.23 -32.90 -54.25
N GLU A 62 -0.88 -34.10 -53.78
CA GLU A 62 -1.25 -34.57 -52.44
C GLU A 62 -0.66 -33.70 -51.33
N TYR A 63 0.61 -33.31 -51.48
CA TYR A 63 1.28 -32.38 -50.56
C TYR A 63 0.55 -31.03 -50.49
N GLN A 64 0.15 -30.46 -51.62
CA GLN A 64 -0.59 -29.19 -51.66
C GLN A 64 -1.97 -29.29 -51.00
N ALA A 65 -2.65 -30.44 -51.13
CA ALA A 65 -3.92 -30.67 -50.43
C ALA A 65 -3.73 -30.77 -48.91
N LEU A 66 -2.63 -31.38 -48.46
CA LEU A 66 -2.29 -31.50 -47.04
C LEU A 66 -1.80 -30.17 -46.44
N SER A 67 -1.00 -29.39 -47.19
CA SER A 67 -0.52 -28.08 -46.75
C SER A 67 -1.68 -27.10 -46.54
N ALA A 68 -2.71 -27.15 -47.39
CA ALA A 68 -3.95 -26.38 -47.21
C ALA A 68 -4.68 -26.75 -45.91
N GLN A 69 -4.82 -28.04 -45.59
CA GLN A 69 -5.42 -28.49 -44.32
C GLN A 69 -4.60 -28.04 -43.11
N THR A 70 -3.28 -28.13 -43.21
CA THR A 70 -2.34 -27.70 -42.17
C THR A 70 -2.43 -26.19 -41.94
N ALA A 71 -2.56 -25.39 -43.00
CA ALA A 71 -2.75 -23.96 -42.90
C ALA A 71 -4.04 -23.57 -42.16
N LEU A 72 -5.13 -24.31 -42.37
CA LEU A 72 -6.39 -24.12 -41.64
C LEU A 72 -6.24 -24.46 -40.16
N PHE A 73 -5.62 -25.60 -39.85
CA PHE A 73 -5.33 -25.98 -38.47
C PHE A 73 -4.47 -24.92 -37.76
N HIS A 74 -3.42 -24.43 -38.43
CA HIS A 74 -2.56 -23.38 -37.89
C HIS A 74 -3.33 -22.08 -37.62
N ALA A 75 -4.21 -21.67 -38.53
CA ALA A 75 -5.06 -20.49 -38.31
C ALA A 75 -5.99 -20.68 -37.10
N GLN A 76 -6.60 -21.85 -36.96
CA GLN A 76 -7.44 -22.18 -35.80
C GLN A 76 -6.63 -22.20 -34.49
N PHE A 77 -5.40 -22.72 -34.52
CA PHE A 77 -4.50 -22.71 -33.37
C PHE A 77 -4.17 -21.30 -32.91
N VAL A 78 -3.77 -20.42 -33.84
CA VAL A 78 -3.48 -19.01 -33.54
C VAL A 78 -4.72 -18.30 -32.98
N GLN A 79 -5.90 -18.56 -33.54
CA GLN A 79 -7.15 -17.98 -33.04
C GLN A 79 -7.51 -18.48 -31.63
N ALA A 80 -7.35 -19.77 -31.36
CA ALA A 80 -7.55 -20.34 -30.03
C ALA A 80 -6.59 -19.72 -29.00
N LEU A 81 -5.31 -19.58 -29.35
CA LEU A 81 -4.29 -18.97 -28.50
C LEU A 81 -4.63 -17.50 -28.16
N THR A 82 -5.05 -16.74 -29.17
CA THR A 82 -5.49 -15.34 -29.00
C THR A 82 -6.68 -15.25 -28.05
N SER A 83 -7.69 -16.11 -28.26
CA SER A 83 -8.89 -16.13 -27.42
C SER A 83 -8.59 -16.52 -25.97
N GLY A 84 -7.68 -17.46 -25.76
CA GLY A 84 -7.20 -17.85 -24.42
C GLY A 84 -6.57 -16.67 -23.69
N GLY A 85 -5.70 -15.90 -24.38
CA GLY A 85 -5.10 -14.69 -23.83
C GLY A 85 -6.12 -13.67 -23.34
N PHE A 86 -7.17 -13.42 -24.12
CA PHE A 86 -8.26 -12.53 -23.72
C PHE A 86 -9.06 -13.03 -22.51
N LEU A 87 -9.28 -14.34 -22.41
CA LEU A 87 -9.99 -14.93 -21.27
C LEU A 87 -9.20 -14.77 -19.96
N TYR A 88 -7.87 -14.92 -20.01
CA TYR A 88 -7.03 -14.65 -18.83
C TYR A 88 -7.02 -13.17 -18.44
N ALA A 89 -6.91 -12.25 -19.42
CA ALA A 89 -7.02 -10.82 -19.17
C ALA A 89 -8.37 -10.45 -18.52
N ALA A 90 -9.47 -11.02 -19.02
CA ALA A 90 -10.80 -10.82 -18.48
C ALA A 90 -10.93 -11.36 -17.05
N ALA A 91 -10.31 -12.51 -16.75
CA ALA A 91 -10.28 -13.08 -15.40
C ALA A 91 -9.49 -12.19 -14.42
N GLU A 92 -8.37 -11.60 -14.83
CA GLU A 92 -7.62 -10.64 -14.01
C GLU A 92 -8.45 -9.37 -13.74
N ALA A 93 -9.13 -8.82 -14.75
CA ALA A 93 -10.00 -7.66 -14.60
C ALA A 93 -11.21 -7.92 -13.67
N ALA A 94 -11.80 -9.12 -13.76
CA ALA A 94 -12.91 -9.52 -12.90
C ALA A 94 -12.49 -9.63 -11.42
N ASN A 95 -11.25 -10.05 -11.14
CA ASN A 95 -10.74 -10.17 -9.77
C ASN A 95 -10.24 -8.84 -9.17
N THR A 96 -9.81 -7.88 -9.99
CA THR A 96 -9.39 -6.55 -9.49
C THR A 96 -10.58 -5.65 -9.11
N SER A 97 -11.74 -5.81 -9.76
CA SER A 97 -12.92 -4.95 -9.57
C SER A 97 -13.51 -5.01 -8.14
N PRO A 98 -13.68 -6.18 -7.50
CA PRO A 98 -14.12 -6.27 -6.10
C PRO A 98 -13.09 -5.68 -5.13
N LEU A 99 -11.79 -5.88 -5.40
CA LEU A 99 -10.71 -5.35 -4.54
C LEU A 99 -10.67 -3.83 -4.57
N LEU A 100 -10.83 -3.22 -5.74
CA LEU A 100 -10.90 -1.76 -5.88
C LEU A 100 -12.13 -1.19 -5.17
N SER A 101 -13.28 -1.87 -5.26
CA SER A 101 -14.51 -1.46 -4.57
C SER A 101 -14.36 -1.52 -3.05
N LEU A 102 -13.71 -2.57 -2.53
CA LEU A 102 -13.37 -2.68 -1.11
C LEU A 102 -12.41 -1.57 -0.66
N GLN A 103 -11.40 -1.28 -1.48
CA GLN A 103 -10.45 -0.22 -1.20
C GLN A 103 -11.14 1.15 -1.12
N HIS A 104 -12.00 1.48 -2.10
CA HIS A 104 -12.82 2.69 -2.06
C HIS A 104 -13.75 2.74 -0.83
N GLY A 105 -14.34 1.61 -0.44
CA GLY A 105 -15.16 1.53 0.76
C GLY A 105 -14.36 1.86 2.03
N VAL A 106 -13.18 1.27 2.19
CA VAL A 106 -12.28 1.56 3.33
C VAL A 106 -11.83 3.02 3.34
N GLN A 107 -11.48 3.57 2.18
CA GLN A 107 -11.07 4.97 2.05
C GLN A 107 -12.22 5.94 2.34
N ALA A 108 -13.44 5.62 1.91
CA ALA A 108 -14.63 6.41 2.20
C ALA A 108 -14.93 6.42 3.71
N VAL A 109 -14.81 5.28 4.39
CA VAL A 109 -14.94 5.21 5.85
C VAL A 109 -13.85 6.03 6.53
N ALA A 110 -12.59 5.88 6.12
CA ALA A 110 -11.47 6.64 6.69
C ALA A 110 -11.66 8.16 6.50
N ALA A 111 -12.06 8.60 5.30
CA ALA A 111 -12.33 10.01 5.01
C ALA A 111 -13.51 10.56 5.83
N ALA A 112 -14.61 9.78 5.95
CA ALA A 112 -15.75 10.16 6.76
C ALA A 112 -15.39 10.29 8.25
N THR A 113 -14.45 9.48 8.74
CA THR A 113 -13.97 9.59 10.13
C THR A 113 -13.04 10.79 10.34
N ALA A 114 -12.18 11.11 9.37
CA ALA A 114 -11.27 12.26 9.46
C ALA A 114 -11.99 13.61 9.37
N ALA A 115 -13.12 13.67 8.64
CA ALA A 115 -13.90 14.89 8.47
C ALA A 115 -14.87 15.18 9.63
N GLY A 116 -14.78 14.45 10.74
CA GLY A 116 -15.74 14.52 11.83
C GLY A 116 -17.10 13.97 11.41
N GLY A 117 -17.18 12.63 11.34
CA GLY A 117 -18.34 11.91 10.80
C GLY A 117 -19.65 12.18 11.56
N PRO A 118 -20.78 11.63 11.08
CA PRO A 118 -22.11 11.93 11.64
C PRO A 118 -22.22 11.74 13.15
N VAL A 119 -21.52 10.75 13.70
CA VAL A 119 -21.50 10.50 15.15
C VAL A 119 -20.78 11.63 15.90
N GLU A 120 -19.69 12.18 15.38
CA GLU A 120 -19.01 13.33 15.98
C GLU A 120 -19.85 14.59 15.91
N GLN A 121 -20.52 14.81 14.77
CA GLN A 121 -21.45 15.94 14.62
C GLN A 121 -22.63 15.87 15.60
N LEU A 122 -23.10 14.66 15.92
CA LEU A 122 -24.23 14.47 16.83
C LEU A 122 -23.82 14.38 18.31
N THR A 123 -22.62 13.90 18.62
CA THR A 123 -22.20 13.60 20.01
C THR A 123 -21.02 14.46 20.49
N GLY A 124 -20.41 15.25 19.61
CA GLY A 124 -19.19 16.03 19.90
C GLY A 124 -17.94 15.17 20.12
N ARG A 125 -18.01 13.87 19.84
CA ARG A 125 -16.90 12.92 20.02
C ARG A 125 -16.78 11.98 18.82
N PRO A 126 -15.56 11.73 18.33
CA PRO A 126 -15.35 10.87 17.17
C PRO A 126 -15.80 9.43 17.45
N LEU A 127 -16.24 8.72 16.41
CA LEU A 127 -16.55 7.29 16.51
C LEU A 127 -15.27 6.46 16.66
N PHE A 128 -14.23 6.85 15.94
CA PHE A 128 -12.89 6.25 15.96
C PHE A 128 -11.83 7.36 16.03
N GLY A 129 -10.78 7.14 16.81
CA GLY A 129 -9.65 8.06 16.92
C GLY A 129 -9.25 8.35 18.36
N ASP A 130 -7.97 8.66 18.55
CA ASP A 130 -7.44 9.02 19.86
C ASP A 130 -7.84 10.45 20.27
N GLY A 131 -7.92 10.68 21.58
CA GLY A 131 -8.21 11.98 22.15
C GLY A 131 -7.04 12.95 21.96
N THR A 132 -7.37 14.23 21.83
CA THR A 132 -6.36 15.30 21.67
C THR A 132 -5.52 15.45 22.94
N HIS A 133 -4.19 15.51 22.80
CA HIS A 133 -3.29 15.75 23.92
C HIS A 133 -3.43 17.20 24.43
N GLY A 134 -3.36 17.39 25.74
CA GLY A 134 -3.29 18.73 26.32
C GLY A 134 -1.96 19.42 25.97
N ALA A 135 -2.00 20.72 25.71
CA ALA A 135 -0.80 21.47 25.34
C ALA A 135 0.24 21.49 26.49
N PRO A 136 1.53 21.22 26.22
CA PRO A 136 2.57 21.29 27.26
C PRO A 136 2.69 22.68 27.88
N GLY A 137 2.98 22.74 29.17
CA GLY A 137 3.14 24.00 29.92
C GLY A 137 1.84 24.77 30.16
N THR A 138 0.67 24.20 29.88
CA THR A 138 -0.63 24.85 30.08
C THR A 138 -1.46 24.22 31.20
N GLY A 139 -1.12 22.99 31.62
CA GLY A 139 -1.97 22.19 32.52
C GLY A 139 -3.29 21.74 31.88
N GLN A 140 -3.44 21.85 30.56
CA GLN A 140 -4.68 21.47 29.86
C GLN A 140 -4.93 19.96 29.98
N ALA A 141 -6.17 19.58 30.28
CA ALA A 141 -6.57 18.18 30.29
C ALA A 141 -6.54 17.58 28.87
N GLY A 142 -6.20 16.29 28.79
CA GLY A 142 -6.32 15.52 27.57
C GLY A 142 -7.78 15.29 27.18
N GLY A 143 -8.08 15.37 25.90
CA GLY A 143 -9.39 15.12 25.33
C GLY A 143 -9.77 13.64 25.40
N PRO A 144 -11.08 13.34 25.42
CA PRO A 144 -11.55 11.97 25.41
C PRO A 144 -11.26 11.29 24.05
N GLY A 145 -10.95 10.00 24.07
CA GLY A 145 -10.87 9.16 22.87
C GLY A 145 -12.24 8.88 22.26
N GLY A 146 -12.24 8.29 21.07
CA GLY A 146 -13.45 7.95 20.32
C GLY A 146 -14.37 6.95 21.02
N TRP A 147 -15.61 6.86 20.54
CA TRP A 147 -16.62 5.98 21.13
C TRP A 147 -16.26 4.50 21.00
N LEU A 148 -15.89 4.02 19.80
CA LEU A 148 -15.61 2.60 19.59
C LEU A 148 -14.14 2.28 19.80
N PHE A 149 -13.25 2.97 19.09
CA PHE A 149 -11.81 2.78 19.20
C PHE A 149 -11.11 4.11 19.40
N GLY A 150 -10.24 4.18 20.40
CA GLY A 150 -9.42 5.37 20.64
C GLY A 150 -8.94 5.46 22.08
N ASN A 151 -7.67 5.78 22.24
CA ASN A 151 -7.08 6.11 23.53
C ASN A 151 -7.49 7.52 23.96
N GLY A 152 -7.57 7.78 25.26
CA GLY A 152 -7.66 9.14 25.77
C GLY A 152 -6.34 9.88 25.57
N GLY A 153 -6.40 11.19 25.25
CA GLY A 153 -5.18 12.00 25.09
C GLY A 153 -4.46 12.21 26.43
N ASN A 154 -3.14 12.32 26.46
CA ASN A 154 -2.45 12.67 27.71
C ASN A 154 -2.71 14.12 28.11
N GLY A 155 -2.71 14.38 29.42
CA GLY A 155 -2.78 15.73 29.95
C GLY A 155 -1.48 16.50 29.73
N GLY A 156 -1.59 17.79 29.45
CA GLY A 156 -0.45 18.69 29.27
C GLY A 156 0.27 18.96 30.58
N SER A 157 1.58 19.16 30.55
CA SER A 157 2.32 19.59 31.75
C SER A 157 1.88 20.99 32.21
N GLY A 158 2.01 21.28 33.50
CA GLY A 158 1.69 22.59 34.07
C GLY A 158 2.73 23.66 33.72
N ALA A 159 2.30 24.92 33.63
CA ALA A 159 3.20 26.09 33.62
C ALA A 159 3.94 26.20 34.96
N PRO A 160 5.03 26.99 35.09
CA PRO A 160 5.68 27.21 36.38
C PRO A 160 4.69 27.59 37.49
N GLY A 161 4.73 26.87 38.62
CA GLY A 161 3.79 27.02 39.74
C GLY A 161 2.37 26.49 39.51
N GLN A 162 2.05 25.94 38.34
CA GLN A 162 0.72 25.43 37.97
C GLN A 162 0.69 23.89 37.93
N PRO A 163 -0.45 23.27 38.29
CA PRO A 163 -0.62 21.82 38.21
C PRO A 163 -0.61 21.31 36.76
N GLY A 164 -0.33 20.02 36.59
CA GLY A 164 -0.49 19.34 35.32
C GLY A 164 -1.96 19.06 34.98
N GLY A 165 -2.25 18.77 33.72
CA GLY A 165 -3.60 18.43 33.25
C GLY A 165 -3.92 16.96 33.42
N ASN A 166 -5.19 16.61 33.65
CA ASN A 166 -5.61 15.21 33.71
C ASN A 166 -5.49 14.54 32.34
N GLY A 167 -5.25 13.23 32.32
CA GLY A 167 -5.37 12.44 31.08
C GLY A 167 -6.82 12.37 30.59
N GLY A 168 -7.06 12.04 29.33
CA GLY A 168 -8.39 11.83 28.75
C GLY A 168 -8.88 10.40 28.97
N SER A 169 -10.20 10.16 28.90
CA SER A 169 -10.76 8.81 29.00
C SER A 169 -10.90 8.13 27.64
N ALA A 170 -10.86 6.79 27.62
CA ALA A 170 -11.33 5.96 26.49
C ALA A 170 -12.75 5.44 26.78
N PHE A 171 -13.52 5.05 25.74
CA PHE A 171 -14.89 4.53 25.92
C PHE A 171 -15.00 3.00 25.80
N LEU A 172 -15.02 2.43 24.58
CA LEU A 172 -15.21 0.99 24.40
C LEU A 172 -13.87 0.25 24.33
N PHE A 173 -13.05 0.53 23.32
CA PHE A 173 -11.70 -0.03 23.15
C PHE A 173 -10.64 1.08 23.15
N GLY A 174 -9.63 0.96 24.01
CA GLY A 174 -8.53 1.90 24.13
C GLY A 174 -8.07 2.10 25.58
N ASN A 175 -6.94 2.77 25.77
CA ASN A 175 -6.40 3.09 27.08
C ASN A 175 -6.75 4.54 27.46
N GLY A 176 -6.90 4.82 28.75
CA GLY A 176 -7.00 6.20 29.22
C GLY A 176 -5.64 6.89 29.09
N GLY A 177 -5.68 8.21 28.87
CA GLY A 177 -4.49 9.04 28.80
C GLY A 177 -3.80 9.16 30.15
N ALA A 178 -2.48 9.34 30.13
CA ALA A 178 -1.68 9.66 31.30
C ALA A 178 -1.95 11.12 31.75
N GLY A 179 -1.83 11.38 33.05
CA GLY A 179 -1.86 12.74 33.57
C GLY A 179 -0.55 13.48 33.32
N GLY A 180 -0.64 14.80 33.13
CA GLY A 180 0.49 15.68 32.91
C GLY A 180 1.26 15.96 34.20
N ALA A 181 2.58 16.16 34.06
CA ALA A 181 3.43 16.59 35.18
C ALA A 181 3.09 18.03 35.63
N GLY A 182 3.23 18.32 36.91
CA GLY A 182 3.11 19.70 37.40
C GLY A 182 4.29 20.56 37.00
N GLY A 183 4.09 21.87 36.88
CA GLY A 183 5.13 22.79 36.44
C GLY A 183 6.17 23.07 37.51
N THR A 184 7.35 23.51 37.08
CA THR A 184 8.48 23.80 37.97
C THR A 184 8.15 24.92 38.97
N GLY A 185 8.75 24.90 40.15
CA GLY A 185 8.56 25.95 41.15
C GLY A 185 9.11 27.30 40.66
N THR A 186 8.42 28.39 41.00
CA THR A 186 8.93 29.76 40.82
C THR A 186 9.76 30.17 42.04
N THR A 187 10.59 31.21 41.93
CA THR A 187 11.42 31.69 43.06
C THR A 187 10.59 31.92 44.32
N GLY A 188 10.85 31.15 45.37
CA GLY A 188 10.14 31.22 46.65
C GLY A 188 8.88 30.35 46.79
N ALA A 189 8.49 29.58 45.77
CA ALA A 189 7.31 28.70 45.80
C ALA A 189 7.62 27.27 45.32
N ILE A 190 6.92 26.30 45.90
CA ILE A 190 6.93 24.90 45.45
C ILE A 190 6.30 24.77 44.06
N GLY A 191 6.80 23.84 43.25
CA GLY A 191 6.24 23.53 41.92
C GLY A 191 4.81 22.98 41.99
N GLY A 192 4.12 23.00 40.85
CA GLY A 192 2.79 22.44 40.71
C GLY A 192 2.77 20.93 40.85
N ILE A 193 1.61 20.38 41.21
CA ILE A 193 1.41 18.93 41.40
C ILE A 193 1.06 18.28 40.06
N GLY A 194 1.58 17.07 39.81
CA GLY A 194 1.15 16.25 38.67
C GLY A 194 -0.32 15.83 38.76
N ALA A 195 -0.94 15.59 37.61
CA ALA A 195 -2.33 15.18 37.50
C ALA A 195 -2.47 13.66 37.29
N LYS A 196 -3.68 13.14 37.51
CA LYS A 196 -3.97 11.71 37.37
C LYS A 196 -4.22 11.32 35.92
N GLY A 197 -3.82 10.09 35.57
CA GLY A 197 -4.32 9.43 34.37
C GLY A 197 -5.80 9.04 34.52
N ASN A 198 -6.45 8.73 33.40
CA ASN A 198 -7.86 8.35 33.35
C ASN A 198 -8.06 6.87 33.01
N ILE A 199 -9.29 6.37 33.20
CA ILE A 199 -9.65 4.96 33.02
C ILE A 199 -9.67 4.60 31.52
N GLY A 200 -9.19 3.39 31.21
CA GLY A 200 -9.28 2.79 29.86
C GLY A 200 -10.69 2.35 29.49
N GLY A 201 -10.84 1.83 28.27
CA GLY A 201 -12.11 1.44 27.70
C GLY A 201 -12.77 0.25 28.42
N TRP A 202 -14.08 0.13 28.20
CA TRP A 202 -14.99 -0.84 28.81
C TRP A 202 -14.62 -2.30 28.52
N VAL A 203 -14.07 -2.56 27.33
CA VAL A 203 -13.53 -3.88 26.94
C VAL A 203 -12.01 -3.79 26.99
N GLY A 204 -11.48 -4.05 28.19
CA GLY A 204 -10.12 -3.67 28.56
C GLY A 204 -9.01 -4.31 27.73
N TRP A 205 -8.10 -3.48 27.23
CA TRP A 205 -6.67 -3.71 27.42
C TRP A 205 -6.27 -2.85 28.61
N ALA A 206 -6.24 -3.43 29.81
CA ALA A 206 -5.78 -2.72 30.99
C ALA A 206 -4.26 -2.49 30.89
N GLY A 207 -3.83 -1.43 30.21
CA GLY A 207 -2.54 -0.82 30.51
C GLY A 207 -2.60 -0.25 31.92
N PRO A 208 -1.53 -0.35 32.72
CA PRO A 208 -1.56 0.10 34.10
C PRO A 208 -1.96 1.58 34.13
N ALA A 209 -2.96 1.91 34.94
CA ALA A 209 -3.25 3.30 35.29
C ALA A 209 -1.92 3.94 35.67
N ALA A 210 -1.50 4.98 34.93
CA ALA A 210 -0.27 5.69 35.22
C ALA A 210 -0.40 6.35 36.59
N THR A 211 0.03 5.63 37.64
CA THR A 211 0.28 6.15 38.98
C THR A 211 1.54 7.01 38.91
N ALA A 212 1.41 8.21 38.34
CA ALA A 212 2.41 9.26 38.48
C ALA A 212 1.91 10.24 39.54
N GLY A 213 2.56 10.23 40.71
CA GLY A 213 2.41 11.32 41.68
C GLY A 213 2.21 10.88 43.13
N CYS A 214 3.23 10.29 43.75
CA CYS A 214 3.44 10.42 45.20
C CYS A 214 4.91 10.50 45.64
N CYS A 215 5.91 10.19 44.79
CA CYS A 215 7.30 10.00 45.26
C CYS A 215 8.37 10.98 44.73
N SER A 216 8.02 12.15 44.18
CA SER A 216 9.05 13.13 43.75
C SER A 216 9.08 14.42 44.55
N ALA A 217 8.35 14.49 45.67
CA ALA A 217 8.36 15.65 46.56
C ALA A 217 9.39 15.50 47.70
N MET A 218 10.60 15.00 47.45
CA MET A 218 11.74 15.21 48.35
C MET A 218 13.05 15.26 47.54
N ALA A 219 13.65 16.45 47.53
CA ALA A 219 15.08 16.76 47.29
C ALA A 219 15.37 17.66 46.08
N ALA A 220 15.51 18.96 46.34
CA ALA A 220 16.63 19.76 45.85
C ALA A 220 16.86 20.96 46.79
N PRO A 221 18.12 21.31 47.10
CA PRO A 221 18.46 22.20 48.21
C PRO A 221 18.24 23.68 47.89
N VAL A 222 17.98 24.45 48.94
CA VAL A 222 18.01 25.91 48.98
C VAL A 222 19.37 26.40 48.47
N VAL A 223 19.40 27.06 47.31
CA VAL A 223 20.53 27.91 46.91
C VAL A 223 20.13 29.36 47.18
N ARG A 224 20.77 29.94 48.19
CA ARG A 224 20.68 31.34 48.57
C ARG A 224 21.28 32.23 47.46
N ALA A 225 20.58 33.31 47.14
CA ALA A 225 21.03 34.34 46.21
C ALA A 225 22.37 34.99 46.64
N ALA A 226 23.22 35.29 45.64
CA ALA A 226 24.41 36.11 45.78
C ALA A 226 24.04 37.60 45.92
N PRO A 227 24.83 38.43 46.64
CA PRO A 227 24.72 39.87 46.55
C PRO A 227 25.61 40.47 45.45
N GLU A 228 25.15 41.63 44.97
CA GLU A 228 25.70 42.58 43.98
C GLU A 228 27.18 42.97 44.24
N VAL A 229 27.95 43.57 43.32
CA VAL A 229 27.94 45.02 43.02
C VAL A 229 28.95 45.37 41.90
N LEU A 230 28.45 46.12 40.91
CA LEU A 230 29.00 47.22 40.09
C LEU A 230 30.47 47.32 39.60
N ALA A 231 30.54 47.73 38.32
CA ALA A 231 31.34 48.85 37.73
C ALA A 231 32.55 48.55 36.82
N GLY A 232 32.38 48.88 35.54
CA GLY A 232 33.25 49.83 34.82
C GLY A 232 34.45 49.30 34.00
N PRO A 233 34.90 50.04 32.95
CA PRO A 233 35.41 49.46 31.69
C PRO A 233 36.91 49.72 31.40
N ALA A 234 37.37 49.30 30.21
CA ALA A 234 38.71 49.47 29.58
C ALA A 234 39.76 48.42 30.01
N GLY A 235 40.67 47.91 29.18
CA GLY A 235 41.07 48.22 27.82
C GLY A 235 42.11 47.19 27.32
N TRP A 236 42.28 47.17 25.99
CA TRP A 236 43.37 46.67 25.14
C TRP A 236 44.68 46.06 25.73
N ALA A 237 45.14 45.04 25.00
CA ALA A 237 46.52 44.66 24.66
C ALA A 237 47.40 43.85 25.63
N ALA A 238 47.80 42.67 25.14
CA ALA A 238 48.96 41.89 25.54
C ALA A 238 50.26 42.53 25.03
N PRO A 239 51.41 42.17 25.62
CA PRO A 239 52.56 41.84 24.76
C PRO A 239 53.45 40.70 25.29
N GLY A 240 54.18 40.08 24.35
CA GLY A 240 55.52 39.53 24.56
C GLY A 240 55.63 38.03 24.74
#